data_AF-A0A1F9UZM6-F1
#
_entry.id   AF-A0A1F9UZM6-F1
#
_cell.length_a   1.000
_cell.length_b   1.000
_cell.length_c   1.000
_cell.angle_alpha   90.00
_cell.angle_beta   90.00
_cell.angle_gamma   90.00
#
_symmetry.space_group_name_H-M   'P 1'
#
loop_
_entity.id
_entity.type
_entity.pdbx_description
1 polymer ?
#
loop_
_entity_poly.entity_id
_entity_poly.type
_entity_poly.pdbx_seq_one_letter_code
_entity_poly.pdbx_strand_id
1 'polypeptide(L)'
;MKLKEDADPRAAAVLRRALSDVLRTPTGQEVAADFVAQNASAEVRFDKLDGTLISVNGRKVVSGIRGEARNGSVVAINRLFLDADPELASREMAGTLAHELFGHILEEQRAKNADFPLAALHRYRGDEANGRLIGWLVRTELGAPLSDGGMWGYLKDPEAFHKSLALIDPYYALTFGPDGLADPVPVLRARLEQSRRRRESMDETDIDMRKWRFVIEHFVAEHKMERRRFASVGEDSDNFLEEYSSIKREAGEVEEDIRKRIEFYGTPEGREALRKLSEASRSEHLRAFERRLERYRTRLAMETRGRKREALVPPPPDQIDFDALEKLYQDDVRDNPRHWGL
;
A
#
# COMPACT_ATOMS: atom_id res chain seq x y z
N MET A 1 -6.85 -17.05 18.22
CA MET A 1 -6.18 -15.73 18.23
C MET A 1 -6.14 -15.21 19.66
N LYS A 2 -5.01 -14.64 20.09
CA LYS A 2 -4.84 -14.01 21.40
C LYS A 2 -4.61 -12.51 21.21
N LEU A 3 -5.40 -11.66 21.86
CA LEU A 3 -5.10 -10.23 21.94
C LEU A 3 -4.18 -10.03 23.15
N LYS A 4 -3.01 -9.42 22.95
CA LYS A 4 -2.12 -9.13 24.07
C LYS A 4 -2.71 -8.00 24.90
N GLU A 5 -2.75 -8.18 26.21
CA GLU A 5 -3.08 -7.11 27.15
C GLU A 5 -1.91 -6.10 27.14
N ASP A 6 -2.18 -4.90 26.63
CA ASP A 6 -1.25 -3.77 26.74
C ASP A 6 -1.45 -3.10 28.10
N ALA A 7 -0.41 -2.42 28.61
CA ALA A 7 -0.50 -1.67 29.86
C ALA A 7 -1.45 -0.46 29.74
N ASP A 8 -1.71 0.02 28.52
CA ASP A 8 -2.75 1.00 28.22
C ASP A 8 -4.13 0.32 28.04
N PRO A 9 -5.11 0.55 28.94
CA PRO A 9 -6.45 -0.03 28.82
C PRO A 9 -7.18 0.37 27.53
N ARG A 10 -6.85 1.54 26.95
CA ARG A 10 -7.45 2.01 25.69
C ARG A 10 -7.04 1.13 24.52
N ALA A 11 -5.78 0.66 24.51
CA ALA A 11 -5.22 -0.15 23.44
C ALA A 11 -5.96 -1.48 23.29
N ALA A 12 -6.26 -2.16 24.40
CA ALA A 12 -7.05 -3.39 24.37
C ALA A 12 -8.47 -3.18 23.84
N ALA A 13 -9.13 -2.08 24.22
CA ALA A 13 -10.46 -1.74 23.74
C ALA A 13 -10.47 -1.42 22.23
N VAL A 14 -9.48 -0.67 21.75
CA VAL A 14 -9.34 -0.32 20.32
C VAL A 14 -9.07 -1.57 19.48
N LEU A 15 -8.19 -2.48 19.90
CA LEU A 15 -7.96 -3.75 19.20
C LEU A 15 -9.20 -4.63 19.14
N ARG A 16 -9.94 -4.75 20.25
CA ARG A 16 -11.20 -5.52 20.29
C ARG A 16 -12.24 -4.91 19.34
N ARG A 17 -12.33 -3.58 19.30
CA ARG A 17 -13.22 -2.88 18.37
C ARG A 17 -12.80 -3.10 16.92
N ALA A 18 -11.53 -2.93 16.58
CA ALA A 18 -11.04 -3.17 15.22
C ALA A 18 -11.34 -4.61 14.76
N LEU A 19 -11.08 -5.61 15.61
CA LEU A 19 -11.45 -6.99 15.30
C LEU A 19 -12.96 -7.18 15.15
N SER A 20 -13.76 -6.59 16.04
CA SER A 20 -15.22 -6.65 15.94
C SER A 20 -15.73 -5.97 14.65
N ASP A 21 -15.07 -4.90 14.20
CA ASP A 21 -15.34 -4.23 12.94
C ASP A 21 -15.02 -5.19 11.78
N VAL A 22 -13.86 -5.88 11.80
CA VAL A 22 -13.55 -6.91 10.79
C VAL A 22 -14.63 -8.00 10.75
N LEU A 23 -14.98 -8.57 11.90
CA LEU A 23 -15.93 -9.70 11.98
C LEU A 23 -17.38 -9.32 11.65
N ARG A 24 -17.73 -8.02 11.58
CA ARG A 24 -19.04 -7.59 11.10
C ARG A 24 -19.16 -7.63 9.58
N THR A 25 -18.04 -7.61 8.86
CA THR A 25 -18.06 -7.55 7.41
C THR A 25 -18.18 -8.95 6.82
N PRO A 26 -18.86 -9.12 5.67
CA PRO A 26 -18.97 -10.45 5.08
C PRO A 26 -17.62 -11.01 4.65
N THR A 27 -16.64 -10.19 4.26
CA THR A 27 -15.26 -10.68 4.02
C THR A 27 -14.61 -11.16 5.30
N GLY A 28 -14.69 -10.38 6.40
CA GLY A 28 -14.10 -10.76 7.68
C GLY A 28 -14.68 -12.07 8.23
N GLN A 29 -15.97 -12.33 8.03
CA GLN A 29 -16.61 -13.59 8.43
C GLN A 29 -16.09 -14.79 7.64
N GLU A 30 -15.95 -14.64 6.32
CA GLU A 30 -15.39 -15.68 5.43
C GLU A 30 -13.96 -16.06 5.86
N VAL A 31 -13.07 -15.07 5.98
CA VAL A 31 -11.67 -15.33 6.32
C VAL A 31 -11.47 -15.76 7.78
N ALA A 32 -12.36 -15.36 8.69
CA ALA A 32 -12.34 -15.87 10.06
C ALA A 32 -12.74 -17.35 10.14
N ALA A 33 -13.72 -17.77 9.35
CA ALA A 33 -14.09 -19.19 9.24
C ALA A 33 -12.91 -20.01 8.70
N ASP A 34 -12.24 -19.51 7.66
CA ASP A 34 -11.03 -20.12 7.14
C ASP A 34 -9.90 -20.18 8.18
N PHE A 35 -9.72 -19.11 8.96
CA PHE A 35 -8.71 -19.06 10.03
C PHE A 35 -8.92 -20.16 11.07
N VAL A 36 -10.17 -20.41 11.45
CA VAL A 36 -10.53 -21.53 12.34
C VAL A 36 -10.31 -22.87 11.65
N ALA A 37 -10.75 -23.02 10.40
CA ALA A 37 -10.62 -24.28 9.65
C ALA A 37 -9.16 -24.70 9.43
N GLN A 38 -8.24 -23.73 9.33
CA GLN A 38 -6.80 -23.97 9.20
C GLN A 38 -6.09 -24.18 10.55
N ASN A 39 -6.82 -24.16 11.67
CA ASN A 39 -6.26 -24.11 13.04
C ASN A 39 -5.21 -23.01 13.19
N ALA A 40 -5.39 -21.89 12.48
CA ALA A 40 -4.44 -20.79 12.50
C ALA A 40 -4.45 -20.10 13.87
N SER A 41 -3.31 -19.54 14.25
CA SER A 41 -3.17 -18.79 15.49
C SER A 41 -2.27 -17.57 15.30
N ALA A 42 -2.60 -16.50 16.01
CA ALA A 42 -1.86 -15.26 16.01
C ALA A 42 -2.01 -14.55 17.36
N GLU A 43 -0.95 -13.88 17.79
CA GLU A 43 -0.95 -12.80 18.77
C GLU A 43 -1.15 -11.47 18.04
N VAL A 44 -2.14 -10.68 18.43
CA VAL A 44 -2.32 -9.31 17.92
C VAL A 44 -1.98 -8.32 19.02
N ARG A 45 -1.14 -7.34 18.69
CA ARG A 45 -0.69 -6.31 19.63
C ARG A 45 -0.38 -4.99 18.93
N PHE A 46 -0.38 -3.93 19.72
CA PHE A 46 0.22 -2.68 19.29
C PHE A 46 1.74 -2.73 19.41
N ASP A 47 2.45 -2.12 18.47
CA ASP A 47 3.91 -2.00 18.48
C ASP A 47 4.35 -0.62 17.93
N LYS A 48 5.60 -0.24 18.18
CA LYS A 48 6.20 0.92 17.52
C LYS A 48 6.71 0.48 16.15
N LEU A 49 6.06 0.95 15.10
CA LEU A 49 6.43 0.71 13.70
C LEU A 49 6.86 2.04 13.06
N ASP A 50 7.61 1.97 11.97
CA ASP A 50 7.99 3.16 11.21
C ASP A 50 6.74 3.82 10.61
N GLY A 51 6.68 5.14 10.69
CA GLY A 51 5.52 5.90 10.26
C GLY A 51 5.39 7.20 11.03
N THR A 52 4.44 8.02 10.63
CA THR A 52 4.18 9.32 11.22
C THR A 52 2.69 9.64 11.20
N LEU A 53 2.29 10.64 11.99
CA LEU A 53 0.98 11.25 11.88
C LEU A 53 1.08 12.45 10.95
N ILE A 54 0.46 12.35 9.79
CA ILE A 54 0.28 13.50 8.90
C ILE A 54 -1.08 14.14 9.15
N SER A 55 -1.21 15.39 8.74
CA SER A 55 -2.50 16.08 8.71
C SER A 55 -3.06 16.01 7.28
N VAL A 56 -4.35 15.70 7.17
CA VAL A 56 -5.11 15.74 5.92
C VAL A 56 -6.40 16.50 6.18
N ASN A 57 -6.49 17.71 5.64
CA ASN A 57 -7.59 18.64 5.88
C ASN A 57 -7.84 18.85 7.37
N GLY A 58 -6.75 19.01 8.15
CA GLY A 58 -6.78 19.23 9.60
C GLY A 58 -7.07 18.00 10.46
N ARG A 59 -7.24 16.81 9.87
CA ARG A 59 -7.41 15.55 10.62
C ARG A 59 -6.12 14.76 10.61
N LYS A 60 -5.74 14.22 11.78
CA LYS A 60 -4.55 13.38 11.91
C LYS A 60 -4.81 11.98 11.38
N VAL A 61 -3.95 11.51 10.49
CA VAL A 61 -4.01 10.16 9.92
C VAL A 61 -2.64 9.49 9.97
N VAL A 62 -2.63 8.16 10.04
CA VAL A 62 -1.39 7.38 10.04
C VAL A 62 -0.85 7.26 8.60
N SER A 63 0.38 7.71 8.39
CA SER A 63 1.16 7.46 7.17
C SER A 63 2.39 6.58 7.45
N GLY A 64 2.86 5.86 6.45
CA GLY A 64 3.91 4.83 6.56
C GLY A 64 3.37 3.45 6.92
N ILE A 65 4.15 2.67 7.68
CA ILE A 65 3.81 1.28 8.03
C ILE A 65 2.69 1.28 9.07
N ARG A 66 1.55 0.70 8.71
CA ARG A 66 0.34 0.65 9.56
C ARG A 66 0.24 -0.63 10.36
N GLY A 67 0.76 -1.72 9.81
CA GLY A 67 0.81 -3.03 10.45
C GLY A 67 1.86 -3.91 9.79
N GLU A 68 2.24 -4.98 10.49
CA GLU A 68 3.16 -6.01 10.00
C GLU A 68 2.81 -7.38 10.59
N ALA A 69 2.80 -8.41 9.75
CA ALA A 69 2.88 -9.80 10.16
C ALA A 69 4.35 -10.19 10.44
N ARG A 70 4.62 -10.76 11.62
CA ARG A 70 5.95 -11.19 12.05
C ARG A 70 5.95 -12.65 12.44
N ASN A 71 6.96 -13.39 11.96
CA ASN A 71 7.25 -14.77 12.34
C ASN A 71 6.03 -15.72 12.26
N GLY A 72 5.11 -15.47 11.33
CA GLY A 72 3.91 -16.29 11.10
C GLY A 72 2.95 -16.46 12.27
N SER A 73 3.07 -15.62 13.29
CA SER A 73 2.30 -15.76 14.53
C SER A 73 2.04 -14.46 15.27
N VAL A 74 2.61 -13.33 14.84
CA VAL A 74 2.39 -12.02 15.48
C VAL A 74 1.89 -11.03 14.45
N VAL A 75 0.80 -10.33 14.77
CA VAL A 75 0.34 -9.14 14.06
C VAL A 75 0.66 -7.93 14.93
N ALA A 76 1.58 -7.10 14.45
CA ALA A 76 1.89 -5.81 15.04
C ALA A 76 1.07 -4.72 14.34
N ILE A 77 0.31 -3.95 15.11
CA ILE A 77 -0.41 -2.77 14.61
C ILE A 77 0.31 -1.51 15.10
N ASN A 78 0.45 -0.50 14.25
CA ASN A 78 1.16 0.72 14.62
C ASN A 78 0.43 1.46 15.75
N ARG A 79 1.16 1.78 16.84
CA ARG A 79 0.65 2.57 17.97
C ARG A 79 0.10 3.94 17.59
N LEU A 80 0.53 4.51 16.46
CA LEU A 80 0.04 5.80 15.96
C LEU A 80 -1.48 5.82 15.73
N PHE A 81 -2.13 4.67 15.52
CA PHE A 81 -3.60 4.60 15.45
C PHE A 81 -4.30 5.08 16.73
N LEU A 82 -3.64 5.01 17.90
CA LEU A 82 -4.20 5.49 19.16
C LEU A 82 -4.25 7.02 19.26
N ASP A 83 -3.45 7.71 18.45
CA ASP A 83 -3.28 9.16 18.45
C ASP A 83 -3.84 9.84 17.18
N ALA A 84 -4.28 9.03 16.20
CA ALA A 84 -4.95 9.47 14.99
C ALA A 84 -6.42 9.86 15.25
N ASP A 85 -7.06 10.49 14.26
CA ASP A 85 -8.49 10.78 14.32
C ASP A 85 -9.31 9.49 14.55
N PRO A 86 -10.13 9.39 15.62
CA PRO A 86 -10.77 8.13 15.99
C PRO A 86 -11.71 7.53 14.95
N GLU A 87 -12.39 8.36 14.16
CA GLU A 87 -13.33 7.88 13.15
C GLU A 87 -12.59 7.26 11.96
N LEU A 88 -11.53 7.94 11.50
CA LEU A 88 -10.69 7.45 10.42
C LEU A 88 -9.89 6.23 10.87
N ALA A 89 -9.29 6.30 12.06
CA ALA A 89 -8.48 5.24 12.63
C ALA A 89 -9.25 3.92 12.78
N SER A 90 -10.51 3.96 13.21
CA SER A 90 -11.31 2.72 13.42
C SER A 90 -11.41 1.88 12.14
N ARG A 91 -11.76 2.51 11.01
CA ARG A 91 -11.96 1.80 9.74
C ARG A 91 -10.64 1.39 9.10
N GLU A 92 -9.65 2.28 9.13
CA GLU A 92 -8.31 1.99 8.60
C GLU A 92 -7.64 0.85 9.37
N MET A 93 -7.71 0.88 10.71
CA MET A 93 -7.11 -0.15 11.56
C MET A 93 -7.80 -1.51 11.38
N ALA A 94 -9.12 -1.55 11.16
CA ALA A 94 -9.81 -2.80 10.83
C ALA A 94 -9.30 -3.39 9.52
N GLY A 95 -9.14 -2.56 8.47
CA GLY A 95 -8.54 -2.98 7.21
C GLY A 95 -7.11 -3.48 7.34
N THR A 96 -6.27 -2.75 8.06
CA THR A 96 -4.88 -3.14 8.35
C THR A 96 -4.83 -4.44 9.15
N LEU A 97 -5.65 -4.59 10.19
CA LEU A 97 -5.71 -5.82 10.95
C LEU A 97 -6.10 -7.02 10.08
N ALA A 98 -7.09 -6.85 9.20
CA ALA A 98 -7.51 -7.90 8.29
C ALA A 98 -6.41 -8.25 7.26
N HIS A 99 -5.71 -7.24 6.75
CA HIS A 99 -4.55 -7.40 5.87
C HIS A 99 -3.49 -8.29 6.52
N GLU A 100 -3.02 -7.93 7.73
CA GLU A 100 -1.96 -8.70 8.38
C GLU A 100 -2.43 -10.09 8.85
N LEU A 101 -3.58 -10.14 9.51
CA LEU A 101 -4.06 -11.36 10.17
C LEU A 101 -4.56 -12.41 9.16
N PHE A 102 -5.34 -11.98 8.17
CA PHE A 102 -5.99 -12.89 7.23
C PHE A 102 -5.33 -12.90 5.85
N GLY A 103 -4.57 -11.85 5.51
CA GLY A 103 -3.74 -11.82 4.31
C GLY A 103 -2.47 -12.63 4.46
N HIS A 104 -1.65 -12.30 5.46
CA HIS A 104 -0.33 -12.91 5.65
C HIS A 104 -0.37 -14.10 6.61
N ILE A 105 -0.81 -13.91 7.86
CA ILE A 105 -0.71 -14.98 8.87
C ILE A 105 -1.50 -16.23 8.45
N LEU A 106 -2.75 -16.05 7.99
CA LEU A 106 -3.55 -17.17 7.51
C LEU A 106 -2.91 -17.88 6.31
N GLU A 107 -2.35 -17.13 5.37
CA GLU A 107 -1.73 -17.73 4.18
C GLU A 107 -0.42 -18.46 4.53
N GLU A 108 0.37 -17.93 5.46
CA GLU A 108 1.56 -18.64 5.95
C GLU A 108 1.18 -19.98 6.62
N GLN A 109 0.07 -20.03 7.34
CA GLN A 109 -0.44 -21.29 7.92
C GLN A 109 -0.93 -22.26 6.84
N ARG A 110 -1.63 -21.77 5.80
CA ARG A 110 -2.01 -22.59 4.64
C ARG A 110 -0.81 -23.14 3.90
N ALA A 111 0.24 -22.33 3.72
CA ALA A 111 1.48 -22.72 3.09
C ALA A 111 2.17 -23.83 3.91
N LYS A 112 2.27 -23.67 5.23
CA LYS A 112 2.79 -24.70 6.15
C LYS A 112 1.99 -26.00 6.06
N ASN A 113 0.66 -25.93 6.12
CA ASN A 113 -0.22 -27.10 6.04
C ASN A 113 -0.13 -27.83 4.69
N ALA A 114 0.28 -27.13 3.63
CA ALA A 114 0.45 -27.68 2.29
C ALA A 114 1.90 -28.04 1.93
N ASP A 115 2.83 -28.02 2.91
CA ASP A 115 4.27 -28.17 2.72
C ASP A 115 4.83 -27.23 1.62
N PHE A 116 4.22 -26.07 1.43
CA PHE A 116 4.66 -25.07 0.47
C PHE A 116 5.84 -24.28 1.03
N PRO A 117 6.96 -24.12 0.29
CA PRO A 117 8.12 -23.41 0.80
C PRO A 117 7.82 -21.94 1.13
N LEU A 118 7.97 -21.54 2.39
CA LEU A 118 7.74 -20.14 2.81
C LEU A 118 8.65 -19.13 2.08
N ALA A 119 9.87 -19.56 1.72
CA ALA A 119 10.75 -18.75 0.89
C ALA A 119 10.14 -18.44 -0.49
N ALA A 120 9.32 -19.33 -1.06
CA ALA A 120 8.58 -19.07 -2.28
C ALA A 120 7.39 -18.15 -2.03
N LEU A 121 6.67 -18.31 -0.91
CA LEU A 121 5.58 -17.42 -0.51
C LEU A 121 6.06 -15.97 -0.38
N HIS A 122 7.17 -15.74 0.33
CA HIS A 122 7.75 -14.41 0.51
C HIS A 122 8.36 -13.82 -0.78
N ARG A 123 8.49 -14.61 -1.86
CA ARG A 123 8.90 -14.15 -3.19
C ARG A 123 7.73 -14.06 -4.14
N TYR A 124 6.54 -14.45 -3.70
CA TYR A 124 5.34 -14.40 -4.49
C TYR A 124 4.58 -13.11 -4.19
N ARG A 125 4.44 -12.24 -5.20
CA ARG A 125 3.80 -10.92 -5.02
C ARG A 125 2.33 -11.00 -4.60
N GLY A 126 1.70 -12.15 -4.81
CA GLY A 126 0.31 -12.36 -4.45
C GLY A 126 0.09 -12.50 -2.94
N ASP A 127 1.14 -12.75 -2.14
CA ASP A 127 1.04 -12.66 -0.67
C ASP A 127 0.55 -11.28 -0.22
N GLU A 128 1.23 -10.25 -0.70
CA GLU A 128 0.86 -8.87 -0.44
C GLU A 128 -0.42 -8.43 -1.16
N ALA A 129 -0.67 -8.93 -2.39
CA ALA A 129 -1.95 -8.68 -3.05
C ALA A 129 -3.13 -9.26 -2.25
N ASN A 130 -2.94 -10.40 -1.59
CA ASN A 130 -3.96 -11.02 -0.73
C ASN A 130 -4.29 -10.14 0.46
N GLY A 131 -3.26 -9.70 1.20
CA GLY A 131 -3.42 -8.78 2.32
C GLY A 131 -4.14 -7.51 1.90
N ARG A 132 -3.70 -6.90 0.78
CA ARG A 132 -4.34 -5.69 0.24
C ARG A 132 -5.81 -5.91 -0.11
N LEU A 133 -6.13 -6.97 -0.86
CA LEU A 133 -7.50 -7.26 -1.27
C LEU A 133 -8.43 -7.48 -0.08
N ILE A 134 -8.00 -8.27 0.92
CA ILE A 134 -8.79 -8.49 2.14
C ILE A 134 -8.97 -7.19 2.92
N GLY A 135 -7.89 -6.42 3.12
CA GLY A 135 -7.94 -5.14 3.82
C GLY A 135 -8.84 -4.11 3.12
N TRP A 136 -8.76 -4.01 1.78
CA TRP A 136 -9.61 -3.14 0.97
C TRP A 136 -11.07 -3.56 1.00
N LEU A 137 -11.37 -4.86 0.92
CA LEU A 137 -12.73 -5.38 1.05
C LEU A 137 -13.33 -5.03 2.41
N VAL A 138 -12.62 -5.30 3.51
CA VAL A 138 -13.09 -4.97 4.87
C VAL A 138 -13.33 -3.47 5.02
N ARG A 139 -12.41 -2.62 4.54
CA ARG A 139 -12.60 -1.14 4.57
C ARG A 139 -13.81 -0.71 3.77
N THR A 140 -13.99 -1.25 2.57
CA THR A 140 -15.12 -0.94 1.68
C THR A 140 -16.45 -1.34 2.32
N GLU A 141 -16.52 -2.54 2.89
CA GLU A 141 -17.71 -3.08 3.57
C GLU A 141 -18.06 -2.32 4.86
N LEU A 142 -17.08 -1.67 5.49
CA LEU A 142 -17.27 -0.77 6.64
C LEU A 142 -17.69 0.65 6.24
N GLY A 143 -17.81 0.95 4.95
CA GLY A 143 -18.16 2.29 4.46
C GLY A 143 -17.02 3.30 4.65
N ALA A 144 -15.76 2.86 4.62
CA ALA A 144 -14.63 3.77 4.52
C ALA A 144 -14.65 4.52 3.18
N PRO A 145 -14.17 5.78 3.12
CA PRO A 145 -13.97 6.46 1.84
C PRO A 145 -13.06 5.64 0.92
N LEU A 146 -13.39 5.55 -0.37
CA LEU A 146 -12.59 4.82 -1.36
C LEU A 146 -11.39 5.65 -1.85
N SER A 147 -10.53 6.05 -0.92
CA SER A 147 -9.46 7.01 -1.15
C SER A 147 -8.12 6.40 -1.56
N ASP A 148 -7.96 5.09 -1.36
CA ASP A 148 -6.72 4.36 -1.60
C ASP A 148 -6.41 4.29 -3.11
N GLY A 149 -5.41 5.06 -3.53
CA GLY A 149 -4.96 5.08 -4.93
C GLY A 149 -4.40 3.74 -5.40
N GLY A 150 -3.81 2.96 -4.48
CA GLY A 150 -3.29 1.62 -4.78
C GLY A 150 -4.39 0.63 -5.10
N MET A 151 -5.51 0.71 -4.39
CA MET A 151 -6.71 -0.10 -4.69
C MET A 151 -7.20 0.14 -6.12
N TRP A 152 -7.37 1.41 -6.51
CA TRP A 152 -7.84 1.77 -7.85
C TRP A 152 -6.82 1.41 -8.94
N GLY A 153 -5.53 1.60 -8.67
CA GLY A 153 -4.45 1.17 -9.57
C GLY A 153 -4.47 -0.33 -9.79
N TYR A 154 -4.63 -1.12 -8.72
CA TYR A 154 -4.71 -2.57 -8.78
C TYR A 154 -5.95 -3.06 -9.53
N LEU A 155 -7.14 -2.49 -9.26
CA LEU A 155 -8.37 -2.87 -9.97
C LEU A 155 -8.31 -2.55 -11.47
N LYS A 156 -7.61 -1.48 -11.85
CA LYS A 156 -7.42 -1.07 -13.25
C LYS A 156 -6.45 -2.01 -13.98
N ASP A 157 -5.27 -2.21 -13.43
CA ASP A 157 -4.21 -3.04 -14.03
C ASP A 157 -3.29 -3.61 -12.91
N PRO A 158 -3.54 -4.85 -12.45
CA PRO A 158 -2.73 -5.49 -11.43
C PRO A 158 -1.25 -5.62 -11.81
N GLU A 159 -0.95 -5.83 -13.10
CA GLU A 159 0.43 -5.99 -13.57
C GLU A 159 1.17 -4.66 -13.52
N ALA A 160 0.57 -3.59 -14.02
CA ALA A 160 1.15 -2.26 -13.94
C ALA A 160 1.33 -1.79 -12.49
N PHE A 161 0.37 -2.09 -11.62
CA PHE A 161 0.46 -1.81 -10.18
C PHE A 161 1.66 -2.51 -9.53
N HIS A 162 1.81 -3.82 -9.74
CA HIS A 162 2.96 -4.54 -9.15
C HIS A 162 4.29 -4.13 -9.77
N LYS A 163 4.31 -3.81 -11.06
CA LYS A 163 5.51 -3.27 -11.72
C LYS A 163 5.92 -1.95 -11.09
N SER A 164 4.99 -1.01 -10.87
CA SER A 164 5.35 0.29 -10.29
C SER A 164 5.90 0.18 -8.87
N LEU A 165 5.29 -0.65 -8.01
CA LEU A 165 5.80 -0.89 -6.65
C LEU A 165 7.20 -1.50 -6.65
N ALA A 166 7.44 -2.49 -7.52
CA ALA A 166 8.73 -3.17 -7.58
C ALA A 166 9.89 -2.29 -8.09
N LEU A 167 9.61 -1.08 -8.59
CA LEU A 167 10.64 -0.13 -8.99
C LEU A 167 11.05 0.84 -7.88
N ILE A 168 10.24 0.96 -6.82
CA ILE A 168 10.42 2.00 -5.80
C ILE A 168 10.59 1.45 -4.38
N ASP A 169 10.26 0.18 -4.14
CA ASP A 169 10.30 -0.43 -2.82
C ASP A 169 11.13 -1.75 -2.84
N PRO A 170 12.14 -1.88 -1.96
CA PRO A 170 13.03 -3.05 -1.90
C PRO A 170 12.34 -4.39 -1.67
N TYR A 171 11.26 -4.41 -0.88
CA TYR A 171 10.50 -5.64 -0.64
C TYR A 171 9.88 -6.13 -1.96
N TYR A 172 9.13 -5.25 -2.64
CA TYR A 172 8.46 -5.60 -3.90
C TYR A 172 9.45 -5.89 -5.03
N ALA A 173 10.61 -5.23 -5.02
CA ALA A 173 11.66 -5.40 -6.01
C ALA A 173 12.14 -6.84 -6.19
N LEU A 174 11.90 -7.70 -5.19
CA LEU A 174 12.29 -9.11 -5.26
C LEU A 174 11.11 -10.09 -5.17
N THR A 175 9.89 -9.61 -5.44
CA THR A 175 8.68 -10.44 -5.58
C THR A 175 8.32 -10.63 -7.06
N PHE A 176 7.61 -11.73 -7.34
CA PHE A 176 7.30 -12.20 -8.68
C PHE A 176 5.84 -12.63 -8.82
N GLY A 177 5.29 -12.51 -10.04
CA GLY A 177 4.11 -13.26 -10.44
C GLY A 177 4.44 -14.75 -10.69
N PRO A 178 3.45 -15.60 -11.02
CA PRO A 178 3.67 -17.04 -11.18
C PRO A 178 4.79 -17.39 -12.19
N ASP A 179 4.77 -16.78 -13.38
CA ASP A 179 5.79 -17.02 -14.42
C ASP A 179 7.16 -16.50 -14.00
N GLY A 180 7.20 -15.33 -13.36
CA GLY A 180 8.45 -14.77 -12.83
C GLY A 180 9.02 -15.57 -11.67
N LEU A 181 8.19 -16.30 -10.91
CA LEU A 181 8.66 -17.21 -9.87
C LEU A 181 9.30 -18.46 -10.48
N ALA A 182 8.83 -18.88 -11.66
CA ALA A 182 9.38 -20.01 -12.39
C ALA A 182 10.78 -19.74 -12.96
N ASP A 183 11.01 -18.50 -13.42
CA ASP A 183 12.32 -18.00 -13.86
C ASP A 183 12.55 -16.54 -13.43
N PRO A 184 13.06 -16.32 -12.19
CA PRO A 184 13.25 -14.98 -11.64
C PRO A 184 14.32 -14.13 -12.31
N VAL A 185 15.36 -14.74 -12.92
CA VAL A 185 16.56 -14.01 -13.35
C VAL A 185 16.27 -13.02 -14.49
N PRO A 186 15.53 -13.38 -15.56
CA PRO A 186 15.13 -12.42 -16.60
C PRO A 186 14.29 -11.27 -16.05
N VAL A 187 13.37 -11.55 -15.12
CA VAL A 187 12.52 -10.53 -14.50
C VAL A 187 13.37 -9.52 -13.71
N LEU A 188 14.32 -10.01 -12.91
CA LEU A 188 15.23 -9.16 -12.15
C LEU A 188 16.13 -8.30 -13.05
N ARG A 189 16.63 -8.86 -14.16
CA ARG A 189 17.44 -8.09 -15.13
C ARG A 189 16.65 -6.96 -15.77
N ALA A 190 15.44 -7.24 -16.24
CA ALA A 190 14.56 -6.21 -16.82
C ALA A 190 14.19 -5.15 -15.77
N ARG A 191 13.92 -5.56 -14.53
CA ARG A 191 13.60 -4.66 -13.42
C ARG A 191 14.79 -3.77 -13.05
N LEU A 192 16.02 -4.29 -13.05
CA LEU A 192 17.23 -3.48 -12.80
C LEU A 192 17.36 -2.31 -13.79
N GLU A 193 17.13 -2.57 -15.08
CA GLU A 193 17.16 -1.52 -16.11
C GLU A 193 16.03 -0.50 -15.92
N GLN A 194 14.83 -0.95 -15.55
CA GLN A 194 13.69 -0.08 -15.28
C GLN A 194 13.90 0.78 -14.02
N SER A 195 14.45 0.21 -12.95
CA SER A 195 14.72 0.93 -11.70
C SER A 195 15.71 2.06 -11.92
N ARG A 196 16.74 1.85 -12.75
CA ARG A 196 17.70 2.91 -13.14
C ARG A 196 17.01 4.07 -13.82
N ARG A 197 16.22 3.80 -14.87
CA ARG A 197 15.45 4.84 -15.58
C ARG A 197 14.48 5.55 -14.66
N ARG A 198 13.83 4.80 -13.76
CA ARG A 198 12.90 5.37 -12.78
C ARG A 198 13.64 6.37 -11.90
N ARG A 199 14.78 5.96 -11.31
CA ARG A 199 15.63 6.80 -10.45
C ARG A 199 16.05 8.10 -11.14
N GLU A 200 16.47 8.02 -12.40
CA GLU A 200 16.85 9.18 -13.21
C GLU A 200 15.68 10.19 -13.38
N SER A 201 14.44 9.70 -13.53
CA SER A 201 13.24 10.55 -13.63
C SER A 201 12.69 11.07 -12.30
N MET A 202 13.22 10.62 -11.16
CA MET A 202 12.67 11.00 -9.85
C MET A 202 12.97 12.46 -9.50
N ASP A 203 14.09 13.00 -9.97
CA ASP A 203 14.41 14.42 -9.79
C ASP A 203 13.41 15.31 -10.52
N GLU A 204 13.02 14.94 -11.73
CA GLU A 204 11.98 15.63 -12.51
C GLU A 204 10.62 15.60 -11.79
N THR A 205 10.26 14.47 -11.18
CA THR A 205 9.01 14.34 -10.41
C THR A 205 9.01 15.24 -9.16
N ASP A 206 10.14 15.34 -8.45
CA ASP A 206 10.28 16.24 -7.29
C ASP A 206 10.15 17.71 -7.72
N ILE A 207 10.80 18.09 -8.83
CA ILE A 207 10.68 19.43 -9.43
C ILE A 207 9.23 19.72 -9.83
N ASP A 208 8.58 18.77 -10.49
CA ASP A 208 7.20 18.89 -10.95
C ASP A 208 6.23 19.09 -9.79
N MET A 209 6.43 18.44 -8.65
CA MET A 209 5.56 18.65 -7.49
C MET A 209 5.84 19.97 -6.78
N ARG A 210 7.10 20.42 -6.74
CA ARG A 210 7.45 21.75 -6.20
C ARG A 210 6.86 22.89 -7.02
N LYS A 211 6.63 22.71 -8.32
CA LYS A 211 6.04 23.75 -9.19
C LYS A 211 4.67 24.21 -8.71
N TRP A 212 3.88 23.33 -8.09
CA TRP A 212 2.55 23.69 -7.60
C TRP A 212 2.58 24.76 -6.52
N ARG A 213 3.63 24.77 -5.68
CA ARG A 213 3.83 25.87 -4.72
C ARG A 213 4.02 27.21 -5.45
N PHE A 214 4.85 27.23 -6.50
CA PHE A 214 5.05 28.44 -7.32
C PHE A 214 3.75 28.90 -7.99
N VAL A 215 2.99 27.96 -8.56
CA VAL A 215 1.67 28.26 -9.18
C VAL A 215 0.71 28.87 -8.15
N ILE A 216 0.63 28.32 -6.94
CA ILE A 216 -0.20 28.87 -5.86
C ILE A 216 0.24 30.30 -5.50
N GLU A 217 1.55 30.53 -5.32
CA GLU A 217 2.09 31.86 -5.01
C GLU A 217 1.73 32.89 -6.09
N HIS A 218 1.81 32.49 -7.36
CA HIS A 218 1.41 33.33 -8.49
C HIS A 218 -0.06 33.75 -8.42
N PHE A 219 -0.98 32.82 -8.18
CA PHE A 219 -2.41 33.16 -8.06
C PHE A 219 -2.72 34.05 -6.86
N VAL A 220 -1.97 33.92 -5.76
CA VAL A 220 -2.10 34.81 -4.61
C VAL A 220 -1.56 36.22 -4.95
N ALA A 221 -0.40 36.30 -5.60
CA ALA A 221 0.28 37.56 -5.88
C ALA A 221 -0.38 38.36 -7.00
N GLU A 222 -0.63 37.74 -8.16
CA GLU A 222 -1.11 38.42 -9.37
C GLU A 222 -2.64 38.49 -9.43
N HIS A 223 -3.30 37.39 -9.10
CA HIS A 223 -4.77 37.26 -9.20
C HIS A 223 -5.50 37.59 -7.89
N LYS A 224 -4.75 37.98 -6.84
CA LYS A 224 -5.27 38.36 -5.51
C LYS A 224 -6.19 37.32 -4.89
N MET A 225 -5.98 36.03 -5.22
CA MET A 225 -6.73 34.95 -4.62
C MET A 225 -6.34 34.78 -3.15
N GLU A 226 -7.31 34.46 -2.30
CA GLU A 226 -7.05 34.24 -0.88
C GLU A 226 -6.21 32.97 -0.69
N ARG A 227 -5.01 33.11 -0.11
CA ARG A 227 -4.07 32.00 0.16
C ARG A 227 -4.73 30.80 0.84
N ARG A 228 -5.64 31.06 1.78
CA ARG A 228 -6.34 30.02 2.53
C ARG A 228 -7.08 29.02 1.64
N ARG A 229 -7.48 29.39 0.42
CA ARG A 229 -8.19 28.51 -0.54
C ARG A 229 -7.31 27.41 -1.13
N PHE A 230 -6.00 27.50 -0.98
CA PHE A 230 -5.04 26.51 -1.45
C PHE A 230 -4.45 25.66 -0.31
N ALA A 231 -4.99 25.77 0.91
CA ALA A 231 -4.41 25.11 2.09
C ALA A 231 -4.37 23.59 1.93
N SER A 232 -5.45 22.98 1.41
CA SER A 232 -5.52 21.54 1.16
C SER A 232 -4.46 21.06 0.16
N VAL A 233 -4.31 21.75 -0.98
CA VAL A 233 -3.32 21.39 -2.01
C VAL A 233 -1.89 21.62 -1.50
N GLY A 234 -1.68 22.67 -0.70
CA GLY A 234 -0.40 22.91 -0.03
C GLY A 234 -0.03 21.77 0.93
N GLU A 235 -0.96 21.38 1.80
CA GLU A 235 -0.80 20.25 2.72
C GLU A 235 -0.51 18.94 1.99
N ASP A 236 -1.29 18.62 0.93
CA ASP A 236 -1.07 17.41 0.12
C ASP A 236 0.29 17.42 -0.60
N SER A 237 0.73 18.58 -1.11
CA SER A 237 2.04 18.73 -1.76
C SER A 237 3.18 18.53 -0.76
N ASP A 238 3.04 19.05 0.45
CA ASP A 238 4.03 18.93 1.52
C ASP A 238 4.13 17.48 2.00
N ASN A 239 2.99 16.83 2.25
CA ASN A 239 2.91 15.41 2.57
C ASN A 239 3.55 14.55 1.47
N PHE A 240 3.24 14.82 0.20
CA PHE A 240 3.84 14.11 -0.93
C PHE A 240 5.36 14.27 -0.93
N LEU A 241 5.89 15.49 -0.81
CA LEU A 241 7.33 15.73 -0.88
C LEU A 241 8.08 15.09 0.30
N GLU A 242 7.48 15.05 1.48
CA GLU A 242 8.03 14.33 2.63
C GLU A 242 8.12 12.82 2.35
N GLU A 243 7.02 12.19 1.94
CA GLU A 243 6.98 10.76 1.60
C GLU A 243 7.89 10.41 0.42
N TYR A 244 7.89 11.24 -0.62
CA TYR A 244 8.66 11.05 -1.84
C TYR A 244 10.17 11.03 -1.58
N SER A 245 10.64 11.75 -0.56
CA SER A 245 12.03 11.70 -0.13
C SER A 245 12.46 10.30 0.37
N SER A 246 11.57 9.60 1.09
CA SER A 246 11.82 8.20 1.49
C SER A 246 11.83 7.28 0.28
N ILE A 247 10.88 7.46 -0.64
CA ILE A 247 10.79 6.68 -1.87
C ILE A 247 12.06 6.85 -2.72
N LYS A 248 12.64 8.06 -2.81
CA LYS A 248 13.92 8.29 -3.51
C LYS A 248 15.08 7.54 -2.86
N ARG A 249 15.12 7.47 -1.53
CA ARG A 249 16.14 6.70 -0.80
C ARG A 249 15.98 5.21 -1.06
N GLU A 250 14.77 4.69 -0.91
CA GLU A 250 14.42 3.28 -1.13
C GLU A 250 14.68 2.83 -2.57
N ALA A 251 14.38 3.67 -3.57
CA ALA A 251 14.70 3.38 -4.97
C ALA A 251 16.21 3.18 -5.21
N GLY A 252 17.08 3.80 -4.40
CA GLY A 252 18.52 3.55 -4.42
C GLY A 252 18.91 2.15 -3.90
N GLU A 253 18.16 1.62 -2.93
CA GLU A 253 18.37 0.28 -2.36
C GLU A 253 17.86 -0.83 -3.29
N VAL A 254 16.79 -0.56 -4.05
CA VAL A 254 16.20 -1.49 -5.04
C VAL A 254 17.24 -2.01 -6.03
N GLU A 255 18.04 -1.13 -6.64
CA GLU A 255 19.05 -1.55 -7.63
C GLU A 255 20.08 -2.50 -7.01
N GLU A 256 20.51 -2.20 -5.79
CA GLU A 256 21.52 -2.97 -5.08
C GLU A 256 21.00 -4.35 -4.69
N ASP A 257 19.78 -4.42 -4.18
CA ASP A 257 19.15 -5.67 -3.78
C ASP A 257 18.86 -6.58 -4.96
N ILE A 258 18.42 -6.01 -6.10
CA ILE A 258 18.24 -6.75 -7.35
C ILE A 258 19.59 -7.32 -7.82
N ARG A 259 20.66 -6.52 -7.82
CA ARG A 259 22.00 -6.95 -8.24
C ARG A 259 22.53 -8.08 -7.37
N LYS A 260 22.49 -7.92 -6.05
CA LYS A 260 22.88 -8.97 -5.08
C LYS A 260 22.08 -10.25 -5.28
N ARG A 261 20.77 -10.14 -5.58
CA ARG A 261 19.91 -11.31 -5.82
C ARG A 261 20.27 -12.03 -7.11
N ILE A 262 20.56 -11.32 -8.20
CA ILE A 262 21.04 -11.91 -9.46
C ILE A 262 22.37 -12.63 -9.24
N GLU A 263 23.32 -12.00 -8.55
CA GLU A 263 24.61 -12.60 -8.19
C GLU A 263 24.43 -13.86 -7.33
N PHE A 264 23.58 -13.80 -6.30
CA PHE A 264 23.24 -14.95 -5.47
C PHE A 264 22.72 -16.12 -6.31
N TYR A 265 21.82 -15.90 -7.26
CA TYR A 265 21.29 -16.94 -8.14
C TYR A 265 22.35 -17.58 -9.07
N GLY A 266 23.53 -16.96 -9.22
CA GLY A 266 24.69 -17.54 -9.89
C GLY A 266 25.50 -18.53 -9.04
N THR A 267 25.27 -18.59 -7.72
CA THR A 267 25.96 -19.52 -6.78
C THR A 267 25.32 -20.92 -6.76
N PRO A 268 26.01 -21.96 -6.24
CA PRO A 268 25.39 -23.27 -6.01
C PRO A 268 24.12 -23.20 -5.17
N GLU A 269 24.14 -22.45 -4.06
CA GLU A 269 23.01 -22.28 -3.15
C GLU A 269 21.86 -21.53 -3.84
N GLY A 270 22.19 -20.51 -4.64
CA GLY A 270 21.20 -19.77 -5.42
C GLY A 270 20.54 -20.59 -6.52
N ARG A 271 21.28 -21.48 -7.18
CA ARG A 271 20.70 -22.41 -8.16
C ARG A 271 19.71 -23.39 -7.52
N GLU A 272 20.02 -23.86 -6.31
CA GLU A 272 19.09 -24.68 -5.54
C GLU A 272 17.85 -23.89 -5.12
N ALA A 273 18.02 -22.62 -4.72
CA ALA A 273 16.89 -21.74 -4.45
C ALA A 273 16.01 -21.53 -5.70
N LEU A 274 16.61 -21.30 -6.88
CA LEU A 274 15.89 -21.19 -8.15
C LEU A 274 15.09 -22.46 -8.47
N ARG A 275 15.67 -23.64 -8.26
CA ARG A 275 14.98 -24.93 -8.46
C ARG A 275 13.72 -25.00 -7.59
N LYS A 276 13.85 -24.68 -6.30
CA LYS A 276 12.72 -24.66 -5.35
C LYS A 276 11.63 -23.66 -5.75
N LEU A 277 12.00 -22.47 -6.21
CA LEU A 277 11.05 -21.47 -6.70
C LEU A 277 10.31 -21.97 -7.95
N SER A 278 11.03 -22.61 -8.88
CA SER A 278 10.44 -23.17 -10.11
C SER A 278 9.50 -24.36 -9.84
N GLU A 279 9.78 -25.15 -8.81
CA GLU A 279 8.87 -26.21 -8.35
C GLU A 279 7.64 -25.62 -7.67
N ALA A 280 7.83 -24.65 -6.78
CA ALA A 280 6.76 -23.97 -6.08
C ALA A 280 5.80 -23.25 -7.04
N SER A 281 6.31 -22.65 -8.13
CA SER A 281 5.49 -21.96 -9.14
C SER A 281 4.49 -22.86 -9.85
N ARG A 282 4.71 -24.18 -9.81
CA ARG A 282 3.85 -25.20 -10.44
C ARG A 282 3.00 -25.97 -9.42
N SER A 283 3.08 -25.60 -8.14
CA SER A 283 2.34 -26.27 -7.07
C SER A 283 0.83 -26.04 -7.16
N GLU A 284 0.05 -26.98 -6.62
CA GLU A 284 -1.40 -26.77 -6.48
C GLU A 284 -1.73 -25.67 -5.47
N HIS A 285 -0.87 -25.52 -4.44
CA HIS A 285 -1.02 -24.45 -3.46
C HIS A 285 -1.00 -23.07 -4.13
N LEU A 286 -0.02 -22.79 -5.00
CA LEU A 286 0.05 -21.49 -5.69
C LEU A 286 -1.16 -21.28 -6.62
N ARG A 287 -1.59 -22.31 -7.37
CA ARG A 287 -2.80 -22.21 -8.20
C ARG A 287 -4.06 -21.94 -7.36
N ALA A 288 -4.18 -22.57 -6.20
CA ALA A 288 -5.28 -22.32 -5.27
C ALA A 288 -5.22 -20.90 -4.71
N PHE A 289 -4.01 -20.37 -4.49
CA PHE A 289 -3.80 -19.00 -4.07
C PHE A 289 -4.24 -18.01 -5.16
N GLU A 290 -3.83 -18.20 -6.41
CA GLU A 290 -4.28 -17.36 -7.54
C GLU A 290 -5.81 -17.31 -7.67
N ARG A 291 -6.46 -18.47 -7.50
CA ARG A 291 -7.93 -18.53 -7.49
C ARG A 291 -8.55 -17.76 -6.33
N ARG A 292 -7.89 -17.67 -5.16
CA ARG A 292 -8.38 -16.83 -4.04
C ARG A 292 -8.25 -15.35 -4.37
N LEU A 293 -7.08 -14.93 -4.87
CA LEU A 293 -6.83 -13.55 -5.27
C LEU A 293 -7.86 -13.08 -6.29
N GLU A 294 -8.10 -13.86 -7.34
CA GLU A 294 -9.06 -13.46 -8.38
C GLU A 294 -10.49 -13.37 -7.84
N ARG A 295 -10.88 -14.23 -6.89
CA ARG A 295 -12.19 -14.12 -6.23
C ARG A 295 -12.31 -12.83 -5.43
N TYR A 296 -11.31 -12.49 -4.61
CA TYR A 296 -11.34 -11.25 -3.83
C TYR A 296 -11.29 -10.01 -4.73
N ARG A 297 -10.47 -10.03 -5.79
CA ARG A 297 -10.41 -8.95 -6.78
C ARG A 297 -11.74 -8.75 -7.49
N THR A 298 -12.37 -9.83 -7.94
CA THR A 298 -13.70 -9.80 -8.58
C THR A 298 -14.74 -9.22 -7.63
N ARG A 299 -14.74 -9.67 -6.37
CA ARG A 299 -15.65 -9.15 -5.34
C ARG A 299 -15.42 -7.66 -5.10
N LEU A 300 -14.18 -7.23 -4.92
CA LEU A 300 -13.85 -5.83 -4.70
C LEU A 300 -14.31 -4.96 -5.89
N ALA A 301 -14.06 -5.42 -7.12
CA ALA A 301 -14.53 -4.73 -8.32
C ALA A 301 -16.07 -4.59 -8.38
N MET A 302 -16.81 -5.57 -7.87
CA MET A 302 -18.28 -5.50 -7.75
C MET A 302 -18.70 -4.48 -6.68
N GLU A 303 -18.09 -4.51 -5.49
CA GLU A 303 -18.38 -3.58 -4.39
C GLU A 303 -18.07 -2.11 -4.75
N THR A 304 -17.08 -1.89 -5.63
CA THR A 304 -16.69 -0.55 -6.09
C THR A 304 -17.31 -0.15 -7.43
N ARG A 305 -18.20 -0.97 -8.00
CA ARG A 305 -18.75 -0.73 -9.35
C ARG A 305 -19.51 0.58 -9.42
N GLY A 306 -19.16 1.42 -10.40
CA GLY A 306 -19.78 2.73 -10.61
C GLY A 306 -19.35 3.81 -9.61
N ARG A 307 -18.44 3.47 -8.68
CA ARG A 307 -17.82 4.44 -7.77
C ARG A 307 -16.53 4.97 -8.37
N LYS A 308 -16.04 6.08 -7.82
CA LYS A 308 -14.76 6.70 -8.17
C LYS A 308 -13.92 6.88 -6.91
N ARG A 309 -12.64 7.21 -7.08
CA ARG A 309 -11.78 7.58 -5.95
C ARG A 309 -12.38 8.77 -5.20
N GLU A 310 -12.42 8.66 -3.88
CA GLU A 310 -12.94 9.67 -2.96
C GLU A 310 -11.78 10.31 -2.18
N ALA A 311 -11.95 11.53 -1.68
CA ALA A 311 -10.98 12.08 -0.74
C ALA A 311 -11.07 11.32 0.60
N LEU A 312 -9.93 11.04 1.24
CA LEU A 312 -9.92 10.41 2.57
C LEU A 312 -10.64 11.30 3.59
N VAL A 313 -10.36 12.60 3.52
CA VAL A 313 -11.06 13.67 4.24
C VAL A 313 -11.44 14.71 3.20
N PRO A 314 -12.72 15.02 2.99
CA PRO A 314 -13.11 16.07 2.05
C PRO A 314 -12.45 17.40 2.41
N PRO A 315 -11.97 18.17 1.42
CA PRO A 315 -11.47 19.52 1.70
C PRO A 315 -12.63 20.42 2.16
N PRO A 316 -12.35 21.46 2.96
CA PRO A 316 -13.34 22.47 3.30
C PRO A 316 -14.01 23.10 2.05
N PRO A 317 -15.28 23.54 2.11
CA PRO A 317 -16.09 23.90 0.91
C PRO A 317 -15.53 25.02 0.02
N ASP A 318 -14.58 25.82 0.51
CA ASP A 318 -13.99 26.96 -0.18
C ASP A 318 -12.57 26.68 -0.74
N GLN A 319 -12.05 25.48 -0.50
CA GLN A 319 -10.76 25.03 -0.98
C GLN A 319 -10.81 24.64 -2.46
N ILE A 320 -9.69 24.87 -3.12
CA ILE A 320 -9.39 24.44 -4.49
C ILE A 320 -8.67 23.09 -4.38
N ASP A 321 -9.11 22.11 -5.17
CA ASP A 321 -8.42 20.82 -5.32
C ASP A 321 -7.36 20.88 -6.45
N PHE A 322 -6.59 19.81 -6.63
CA PHE A 322 -5.55 19.76 -7.66
C PHE A 322 -6.09 19.94 -9.08
N ASP A 323 -7.23 19.32 -9.42
CA ASP A 323 -7.83 19.43 -10.75
C ASP A 323 -8.25 20.88 -11.05
N ALA A 324 -8.85 21.56 -10.08
CA ALA A 324 -9.20 22.97 -10.20
C ALA A 324 -7.96 23.88 -10.25
N LEU A 325 -6.91 23.59 -9.48
CA LEU A 325 -5.63 24.34 -9.56
C LEU A 325 -4.95 24.15 -10.91
N GLU A 326 -4.88 22.92 -11.42
CA GLU A 326 -4.32 22.63 -12.74
C GLU A 326 -5.07 23.36 -13.83
N LYS A 327 -6.41 23.36 -13.77
CA LYS A 327 -7.23 24.11 -14.72
C LYS A 327 -6.98 25.62 -14.63
N LEU A 328 -6.94 26.19 -13.43
CA LEU A 328 -6.62 27.61 -13.25
C LEU A 328 -5.27 27.95 -13.88
N TYR A 329 -4.26 27.13 -13.62
CA TYR A 329 -2.93 27.29 -14.20
C TYR A 329 -2.94 27.24 -15.73
N GLN A 330 -3.58 26.22 -16.32
CA GLN A 330 -3.67 26.08 -17.78
C GLN A 330 -4.43 27.24 -18.43
N ASP A 331 -5.52 27.69 -17.82
CA ASP A 331 -6.30 28.83 -18.29
C ASP A 331 -5.47 30.13 -18.20
N ASP A 332 -4.74 30.38 -17.10
CA ASP A 332 -3.90 31.58 -16.97
C ASP A 332 -2.68 31.58 -17.89
N VAL A 333 -2.06 30.42 -18.13
CA VAL A 333 -0.97 30.30 -19.12
C VAL A 333 -1.46 30.64 -20.53
N ARG A 334 -2.67 30.19 -20.89
CA ARG A 334 -3.27 30.47 -22.19
C ARG A 334 -3.68 31.93 -22.33
N ASP A 335 -4.34 32.47 -21.32
CA ASP A 335 -5.00 33.77 -21.40
C ASP A 335 -4.04 34.92 -21.03
N ASN A 336 -3.00 34.65 -20.22
CA ASN A 336 -2.00 35.63 -19.77
C ASN A 336 -0.55 35.09 -19.86
N PRO A 337 -0.04 34.69 -21.04
CA PRO A 337 1.28 34.02 -21.17
C PRO A 337 2.45 34.85 -20.61
N ARG A 338 2.37 36.18 -20.65
CA ARG A 338 3.39 37.09 -20.09
C ARG A 338 3.60 36.95 -18.59
N HIS A 339 2.57 36.53 -17.85
CA HIS A 339 2.69 36.23 -16.42
C HIS A 339 3.70 35.11 -16.13
N TRP A 340 3.91 34.24 -17.11
CA TRP A 340 4.72 33.03 -16.99
C TRP A 340 6.02 33.11 -17.80
N GLY A 341 6.32 34.28 -18.39
CA GLY A 341 7.50 34.47 -19.25
C GLY A 341 7.42 33.76 -20.60
N LEU A 342 6.20 33.48 -21.10
CA LEU A 342 5.91 32.80 -22.37
C LEU A 342 5.51 33.75 -23.50
#